data_AF-A0A397S4X6-F1
#
_entry.id   AF-A0A397S4X6-F1
#
_cell.length_a   1.000
_cell.length_b   1.000
_cell.length_c   1.000
_cell.angle_alpha   90.00
_cell.angle_beta   90.00
_cell.angle_gamma   90.00
#
_symmetry.space_group_name_H-M   'P 1'
#
loop_
_entity.id
_entity.type
_entity.pdbx_description
1 polymer ?
#
loop_
_entity_poly.entity_id
_entity_poly.type
_entity_poly.pdbx_seq_one_letter_code
_entity_poly.pdbx_strand_id
1 'polypeptide(L)'
;MADFLLDLLSNLLKINNFNLQKYCNDLISKEPDKILISSNLSSIPEKLLASIIQNDNLQMSDIQVWENVFKRGIAQNPELPSDITNYSKEDFNTLKNTLQQCIPFVRFYNLTSKEFSDKVYPYRKILPKELRSELVKEFLNLLDPDSKIKQRSKPHIRYK
;
A
#
# COMPACT_ATOMS: atom_id res chain seq x y z
N MET A 1 -15.60 11.30 15.07
CA MET A 1 -15.27 12.66 14.58
C MET A 1 -14.30 12.60 13.40
N ALA A 2 -13.22 11.79 13.47
CA ALA A 2 -12.32 11.55 12.32
C ALA A 2 -13.03 10.89 11.12
N ASP A 3 -13.95 9.96 11.37
CA ASP A 3 -14.68 9.21 10.34
C ASP A 3 -15.54 10.10 9.42
N PHE A 4 -16.24 11.09 10.00
CA PHE A 4 -17.04 12.06 9.24
C PHE A 4 -16.16 13.00 8.41
N LEU A 5 -15.00 13.39 8.95
CA LEU A 5 -14.05 14.24 8.24
C LEU A 5 -13.44 13.51 7.03
N LEU A 6 -13.17 12.21 7.13
CA LEU A 6 -12.63 11.44 6.01
C LEU A 6 -13.66 11.21 4.90
N ASP A 7 -14.90 10.90 5.25
CA ASP A 7 -15.98 10.79 4.26
C ASP A 7 -16.25 12.15 3.60
N LEU A 8 -16.23 13.23 4.38
CA LEU A 8 -16.35 14.59 3.87
C LEU A 8 -15.19 14.92 2.92
N LEU A 9 -13.94 14.73 3.33
CA LEU A 9 -12.76 14.97 2.49
C LEU A 9 -12.79 14.13 1.21
N SER A 10 -13.17 12.85 1.30
CA SER A 10 -13.30 11.99 0.13
C SER A 10 -14.37 12.47 -0.84
N ASN A 11 -15.49 12.99 -0.35
CA ASN A 11 -16.56 13.52 -1.20
C ASN A 11 -16.18 14.88 -1.79
N LEU A 12 -15.52 15.74 -1.02
CA LEU A 12 -15.04 17.05 -1.48
C LEU A 12 -13.97 16.92 -2.56
N LEU A 13 -13.11 15.89 -2.50
CA LEU A 13 -12.13 15.60 -3.55
C LEU A 13 -12.75 15.18 -4.89
N LYS A 14 -13.99 14.67 -4.88
CA LYS A 14 -14.74 14.34 -6.11
C LYS A 14 -15.35 15.56 -6.78
N ILE A 15 -15.45 16.69 -6.06
CA ILE A 15 -15.96 17.95 -6.63
C ILE A 15 -14.88 18.53 -7.54
N ASN A 16 -15.28 19.00 -8.72
CA ASN A 16 -14.37 19.63 -9.69
C ASN A 16 -14.00 21.07 -9.27
N ASN A 17 -13.45 21.23 -8.07
CA ASN A 17 -13.01 22.49 -7.51
C ASN A 17 -11.56 22.39 -7.04
N PHE A 18 -10.66 23.02 -7.79
CA PHE A 18 -9.22 22.95 -7.56
C PHE A 18 -8.80 23.47 -6.18
N ASN A 19 -9.38 24.58 -5.71
CA ASN A 19 -9.05 25.17 -4.42
C ASN A 19 -9.44 24.25 -3.26
N LEU A 20 -10.60 23.61 -3.37
CA LEU A 20 -11.08 22.66 -2.38
C LEU A 20 -10.24 21.39 -2.35
N GLN A 21 -9.89 20.86 -3.52
CA GLN A 21 -8.99 19.71 -3.62
C GLN A 21 -7.62 20.02 -3.01
N LYS A 22 -7.06 21.20 -3.30
CA LYS A 22 -5.81 21.66 -2.70
C LYS A 22 -5.91 21.75 -1.18
N TYR A 23 -6.96 22.37 -0.66
CA TYR A 23 -7.18 22.46 0.79
C TYR A 23 -7.33 21.08 1.46
N CYS A 24 -8.05 20.16 0.83
CA CYS A 24 -8.18 18.78 1.31
C CYS A 24 -6.82 18.07 1.34
N ASN A 25 -6.03 18.20 0.26
CA ASN A 25 -4.69 17.62 0.18
C ASN A 25 -3.74 18.22 1.23
N ASP A 26 -3.83 19.53 1.50
CA ASP A 26 -3.04 20.21 2.53
C ASP A 26 -3.40 19.70 3.94
N LEU A 27 -4.68 19.44 4.21
CA LEU A 27 -5.13 18.84 5.47
C LEU A 27 -4.62 17.40 5.63
N ILE A 28 -4.75 16.59 4.58
CA ILE A 28 -4.30 15.20 4.54
C ILE A 28 -2.79 15.11 4.76
N SER A 29 -2.04 16.06 4.20
CA SER A 29 -0.58 16.08 4.28
C SER A 29 -0.02 16.41 5.66
N LYS A 30 -0.85 16.93 6.59
CA LYS A 30 -0.42 17.26 7.95
C LYS A 30 -0.36 16.05 8.87
N GLU A 31 -1.27 15.09 8.69
CA GLU A 31 -1.40 13.92 9.57
C GLU A 31 -1.75 12.64 8.78
N PRO A 32 -0.92 12.26 7.78
CA PRO A 32 -1.21 11.13 6.88
C PRO A 32 -1.29 9.77 7.60
N ASP A 33 -0.55 9.61 8.69
CA ASP A 33 -0.54 8.43 9.57
C ASP A 33 -1.90 8.19 10.23
N LYS A 34 -2.56 9.24 10.73
CA LYS A 34 -3.88 9.14 11.35
C LYS A 34 -4.95 8.69 10.36
N ILE A 35 -4.80 9.08 9.10
CA ILE A 35 -5.72 8.70 8.02
C ILE A 35 -5.57 7.22 7.69
N LEU A 36 -4.32 6.75 7.56
CA LEU A 36 -4.00 5.35 7.31
C LEU A 36 -4.46 4.40 8.42
N ILE A 37 -4.56 4.87 9.67
CA ILE A 37 -5.03 4.06 10.81
C ILE A 37 -6.56 4.10 10.96
N SER A 38 -7.26 4.99 10.24
CA SER A 38 -8.69 5.18 10.40
C SER A 38 -9.53 3.94 10.04
N SER A 39 -10.66 3.77 10.71
CA SER A 39 -11.64 2.70 10.46
C SER A 39 -12.27 2.76 9.07
N ASN A 40 -12.31 3.94 8.44
CA ASN A 40 -12.99 4.17 7.16
C ASN A 40 -12.06 4.13 5.94
N LEU A 41 -10.87 3.52 6.06
CA LEU A 41 -9.89 3.44 4.96
C LEU A 41 -10.47 2.75 3.70
N SER A 42 -11.45 1.86 3.86
CA SER A 42 -12.17 1.20 2.74
C SER A 42 -13.00 2.16 1.90
N SER A 43 -13.44 3.30 2.44
CA SER A 43 -14.21 4.31 1.69
C SER A 43 -13.31 5.24 0.86
N ILE A 44 -12.01 5.25 1.14
CA ILE A 44 -11.06 6.16 0.51
C ILE A 44 -10.75 5.72 -0.93
N PRO A 45 -10.84 6.64 -1.92
CA PRO A 45 -10.42 6.37 -3.29
C PRO A 45 -8.97 5.92 -3.35
N GLU A 46 -8.67 4.95 -4.22
CA GLU A 46 -7.33 4.35 -4.32
C GLU A 46 -6.24 5.41 -4.62
N LYS A 47 -6.55 6.38 -5.50
CA LYS A 47 -5.66 7.52 -5.80
C LYS A 47 -5.29 8.34 -4.57
N LEU A 48 -6.26 8.56 -3.68
CA LEU A 48 -6.03 9.32 -2.46
C LEU A 48 -5.14 8.52 -1.51
N LEU A 49 -5.44 7.23 -1.35
CA LEU A 49 -4.60 6.33 -0.57
C LEU A 49 -3.15 6.30 -1.09
N ALA A 50 -2.96 6.22 -2.40
CA ALA A 50 -1.65 6.32 -3.03
C ALA A 50 -0.92 7.62 -2.69
N SER A 51 -1.61 8.77 -2.74
CA SER A 51 -1.01 10.06 -2.37
C SER A 51 -0.63 10.16 -0.89
N ILE A 52 -1.40 9.51 -0.01
CA ILE A 52 -1.10 9.43 1.43
C ILE A 52 0.16 8.60 1.66
N ILE A 53 0.28 7.44 0.98
CA ILE A 53 1.45 6.56 1.08
C ILE A 53 2.72 7.25 0.56
N GLN A 54 2.58 8.06 -0.50
CA GLN A 54 3.69 8.80 -1.09
C GLN A 54 4.14 10.00 -0.22
N ASN A 55 3.37 10.38 0.79
CA ASN A 55 3.64 11.58 1.57
C ASN A 55 4.95 11.45 2.38
N ASP A 56 5.90 12.35 2.16
CA ASP A 56 7.20 12.35 2.85
C ASP A 56 7.08 12.56 4.37
N ASN A 57 5.99 13.15 4.85
CA ASN A 57 5.72 13.33 6.28
C ASN A 57 5.13 12.08 6.95
N LEU A 58 4.85 11.01 6.21
CA LEU A 58 4.26 9.80 6.75
C LEU A 58 5.22 9.12 7.75
N GLN A 59 4.93 9.30 9.04
CA GLN A 59 5.64 8.69 10.16
C GLN A 59 5.12 7.28 10.45
N MET A 60 5.28 6.37 9.49
CA MET A 60 4.83 4.99 9.60
C MET A 60 5.88 4.04 9.01
N SER A 61 6.09 2.89 9.64
CA SER A 61 7.01 1.88 9.10
C SER A 61 6.46 1.30 7.80
N ASP A 62 7.35 0.87 6.91
CA ASP A 62 6.96 0.35 5.59
C ASP A 62 6.10 -0.93 5.68
N ILE A 63 6.26 -1.71 6.75
CA ILE A 63 5.40 -2.86 7.01
C ILE A 63 3.98 -2.43 7.40
N GLN A 64 3.84 -1.41 8.25
CA GLN A 64 2.52 -0.90 8.65
C GLN A 64 1.79 -0.26 7.47
N VAL A 65 2.53 0.41 6.57
CA VAL A 65 1.97 0.91 5.30
C VAL A 65 1.38 -0.25 4.50
N TRP A 66 2.15 -1.32 4.29
CA TRP A 66 1.69 -2.51 3.58
C TRP A 66 0.46 -3.14 4.25
N GLU A 67 0.47 -3.34 5.56
CA GLU A 67 -0.64 -3.95 6.29
C GLU A 67 -1.92 -3.12 6.19
N ASN A 68 -1.83 -1.79 6.25
CA ASN A 68 -3.00 -0.91 6.07
C ASN A 68 -3.54 -0.94 4.63
N VAL A 69 -2.65 -0.89 3.62
CA VAL A 69 -3.02 -1.03 2.20
C VAL A 69 -3.72 -2.36 1.96
N PHE A 70 -3.14 -3.44 2.48
CA PHE A 70 -3.68 -4.78 2.34
C PHE A 70 -5.03 -4.93 3.05
N LYS A 71 -5.14 -4.49 4.31
CA LYS A 71 -6.38 -4.49 5.10
C LYS A 71 -7.50 -3.73 4.38
N ARG A 72 -7.19 -2.58 3.79
CA ARG A 72 -8.13 -1.81 2.96
C ARG A 72 -8.58 -2.62 1.74
N GLY A 73 -7.64 -3.28 1.06
CA GLY A 73 -7.95 -4.15 -0.08
C GLY A 73 -8.93 -5.27 0.28
N ILE A 74 -8.74 -5.94 1.42
CA ILE A 74 -9.67 -6.96 1.91
C ILE A 74 -11.03 -6.36 2.26
N ALA A 75 -11.06 -5.21 2.96
CA ALA A 75 -12.31 -4.56 3.34
C ALA A 75 -13.16 -4.09 2.15
N GLN A 76 -12.55 -3.86 0.97
CA GLN A 76 -13.28 -3.52 -0.25
C GLN A 76 -13.83 -4.72 -1.02
N ASN A 77 -13.35 -5.92 -0.72
CA ASN A 77 -13.74 -7.16 -1.41
C ASN A 77 -14.21 -8.18 -0.36
N PRO A 78 -15.37 -7.94 0.29
CA PRO A 78 -15.87 -8.77 1.39
C PRO A 78 -16.20 -10.21 0.97
N GLU A 79 -16.31 -10.49 -0.32
CA GLU A 79 -16.50 -11.81 -0.91
C GLU A 79 -15.23 -12.68 -0.90
N LEU A 80 -14.05 -12.08 -0.67
CA LEU A 80 -12.81 -12.83 -0.61
C LEU A 80 -12.83 -13.81 0.59
N PRO A 81 -12.29 -15.03 0.43
CA PRO A 81 -12.13 -15.94 1.56
C PRO A 81 -11.29 -15.32 2.68
N SER A 82 -11.54 -15.71 3.93
CA SER A 82 -10.73 -15.25 5.06
C SER A 82 -9.32 -15.86 5.09
N ASP A 83 -9.18 -17.08 4.56
CA ASP A 83 -7.91 -17.80 4.48
C ASP A 83 -7.34 -17.72 3.06
N ILE A 84 -6.11 -17.22 2.95
CA ILE A 84 -5.38 -17.08 1.69
C ILE A 84 -5.22 -18.42 0.94
N THR A 85 -5.17 -19.54 1.65
CA THR A 85 -5.02 -20.87 1.03
C THR A 85 -6.23 -21.24 0.17
N ASN A 86 -7.38 -20.60 0.42
CA ASN A 86 -8.62 -20.79 -0.34
C ASN A 86 -8.78 -19.82 -1.52
N TYR A 87 -7.81 -18.92 -1.76
CA TYR A 87 -7.91 -17.95 -2.86
C TYR A 87 -7.77 -18.64 -4.21
N SER A 88 -8.79 -18.46 -5.04
CA SER A 88 -8.77 -18.75 -6.47
C SER A 88 -7.86 -17.77 -7.23
N LYS A 89 -7.66 -18.02 -8.53
CA LYS A 89 -6.92 -17.09 -9.39
C LYS A 89 -7.66 -15.75 -9.51
N GLU A 90 -8.98 -15.81 -9.56
CA GLU A 90 -9.89 -14.68 -9.67
C GLU A 90 -9.81 -13.83 -8.40
N ASP A 91 -9.76 -14.43 -7.22
CA ASP A 91 -9.58 -13.72 -5.93
C ASP A 91 -8.28 -12.90 -5.90
N PHE A 92 -7.18 -13.50 -6.36
CA PHE A 92 -5.90 -12.79 -6.49
C PHE A 92 -5.99 -11.65 -7.52
N ASN A 93 -6.71 -11.83 -8.63
CA ASN A 93 -6.89 -10.80 -9.64
C ASN A 93 -7.74 -9.63 -9.12
N THR A 94 -8.82 -9.93 -8.38
CA THR A 94 -9.67 -8.94 -7.72
C THR A 94 -8.81 -8.06 -6.80
N LEU A 95 -8.07 -8.69 -5.87
CA LEU A 95 -7.24 -7.94 -4.92
C LEU A 95 -6.10 -7.18 -5.60
N LYS A 96 -5.50 -7.75 -6.65
CA LYS A 96 -4.49 -7.06 -7.48
C LYS A 96 -5.06 -5.79 -8.09
N ASN A 97 -6.25 -5.85 -8.69
CA ASN A 97 -6.88 -4.70 -9.32
C ASN A 97 -7.25 -3.62 -8.31
N THR A 98 -7.68 -4.00 -7.10
CA THR A 98 -8.01 -3.09 -6.00
C THR A 98 -6.81 -2.30 -5.46
N LEU A 99 -5.60 -2.87 -5.57
CA LEU A 99 -4.37 -2.33 -4.96
C LEU A 99 -3.34 -1.84 -5.97
N GLN A 100 -3.63 -1.92 -7.27
CA GLN A 100 -2.67 -1.68 -8.35
C GLN A 100 -2.01 -0.29 -8.30
N GLN A 101 -2.72 0.74 -7.85
CA GLN A 101 -2.20 2.11 -7.75
C GLN A 101 -1.45 2.34 -6.45
N CYS A 102 -1.71 1.55 -5.39
CA CYS A 102 -0.97 1.67 -4.13
C CYS A 102 0.36 0.91 -4.16
N ILE A 103 0.40 -0.26 -4.82
CA ILE A 103 1.59 -1.14 -4.87
C ILE A 103 2.89 -0.40 -5.24
N PRO A 104 2.93 0.49 -6.25
CA PRO A 104 4.17 1.18 -6.63
C PRO A 104 4.75 2.10 -5.55
N PHE A 105 3.94 2.52 -4.57
CA PHE A 105 4.34 3.45 -3.52
C PHE A 105 4.75 2.74 -2.21
N VAL A 106 4.48 1.45 -2.09
CA VAL A 106 4.93 0.66 -0.93
C VAL A 106 6.43 0.36 -1.08
N ARG A 107 7.24 0.79 -0.11
CA ARG A 107 8.70 0.61 -0.12
C ARG A 107 9.10 -0.80 0.34
N PHE A 108 8.72 -1.83 -0.42
CA PHE A 108 8.97 -3.23 -0.07
C PHE A 108 10.43 -3.57 0.23
N TYR A 109 11.38 -2.89 -0.43
CA TYR A 109 12.83 -3.08 -0.21
C TYR A 109 13.31 -2.67 1.19
N ASN A 110 12.53 -1.88 1.93
CA ASN A 110 12.85 -1.48 3.29
C ASN A 110 12.43 -2.50 4.34
N LEU A 111 11.64 -3.52 3.97
CA LEU A 111 11.23 -4.56 4.88
C LEU A 111 12.43 -5.42 5.33
N THR A 112 12.28 -6.08 6.46
CA THR A 112 13.14 -7.19 6.88
C THR A 112 12.75 -8.47 6.14
N SER A 113 13.65 -9.45 6.06
CA SER A 113 13.34 -10.75 5.46
C SER A 113 12.16 -11.46 6.15
N LYS A 114 12.03 -11.28 7.47
CA LYS A 114 10.90 -11.81 8.25
C LYS A 114 9.58 -11.14 7.86
N GLU A 115 9.53 -9.80 7.83
CA GLU A 115 8.32 -9.07 7.40
C GLU A 115 7.91 -9.43 5.97
N PHE A 116 8.87 -9.50 5.05
CA PHE A 116 8.59 -9.94 3.69
C PHE A 116 8.04 -11.37 3.65
N SER A 117 8.71 -12.32 4.29
CA SER A 117 8.32 -13.74 4.32
C SER A 117 6.92 -13.94 4.93
N ASP A 118 6.64 -13.28 6.05
CA ASP A 118 5.42 -13.53 6.83
C ASP A 118 4.23 -12.75 6.30
N LYS A 119 4.44 -11.54 5.76
CA LYS A 119 3.35 -10.59 5.48
C LYS A 119 3.16 -10.25 4.01
N VAL A 120 4.20 -10.36 3.17
CA VAL A 120 4.12 -9.98 1.75
C VAL A 120 4.14 -11.23 0.86
N TYR A 121 5.06 -12.16 1.12
CA TYR A 121 5.28 -13.35 0.31
C TYR A 121 4.05 -14.27 0.19
N PRO A 122 3.16 -14.43 1.18
CA PRO A 122 1.93 -15.21 1.00
C PRO A 122 1.08 -14.66 -0.15
N TYR A 123 0.99 -13.33 -0.24
CA TYR A 123 0.17 -12.60 -1.22
C TYR A 123 0.90 -12.21 -2.50
N ARG A 124 2.15 -12.66 -2.69
CA ARG A 124 3.03 -12.33 -3.83
C ARG A 124 2.42 -12.47 -5.24
N LYS A 125 1.29 -13.15 -5.42
CA LYS A 125 0.56 -13.24 -6.69
C LYS A 125 -0.13 -11.92 -7.09
N ILE A 126 -0.37 -11.01 -6.12
CA ILE A 126 -0.95 -9.70 -6.40
C ILE A 126 0.06 -8.69 -6.95
N LEU A 127 1.35 -8.92 -6.69
CA LEU A 127 2.43 -8.04 -7.14
C LEU A 127 2.67 -8.20 -8.66
N PRO A 128 3.09 -7.13 -9.37
CA PRO A 128 3.63 -7.22 -10.72
C PRO A 128 4.73 -8.29 -10.80
N LYS A 129 4.79 -9.01 -11.92
CA LYS A 129 5.68 -10.18 -12.06
C LYS A 129 7.14 -9.80 -11.89
N GLU A 130 7.53 -8.67 -12.46
CA GLU A 130 8.88 -8.10 -12.39
C GLU A 130 9.23 -7.75 -10.94
N LEU A 131 8.39 -6.94 -10.28
CA LEU A 131 8.57 -6.56 -8.88
C LEU A 131 8.67 -7.79 -7.96
N ARG A 132 7.79 -8.77 -8.14
CA ARG A 132 7.81 -10.01 -7.38
C ARG A 132 9.15 -10.73 -7.52
N SER A 133 9.65 -10.87 -8.75
CA SER A 133 10.91 -11.57 -9.02
C SER A 133 12.08 -10.85 -8.38
N GLU A 134 12.11 -9.52 -8.45
CA GLU A 134 13.16 -8.70 -7.84
C GLU A 134 13.14 -8.80 -6.32
N LEU A 135 11.97 -8.70 -5.68
CA LEU A 135 11.85 -8.81 -4.23
C LEU A 135 12.26 -10.19 -3.73
N VAL A 136 11.81 -11.27 -4.39
CA VAL A 136 12.23 -12.63 -4.01
C VAL A 136 13.75 -12.78 -4.10
N LYS A 137 14.36 -12.27 -5.18
CA LYS A 137 15.81 -12.29 -5.33
C LYS A 137 16.52 -11.49 -4.23
N GLU A 138 16.06 -10.27 -3.95
CA GLU A 138 16.63 -9.41 -2.91
C GLU A 138 16.61 -10.09 -1.54
N PHE A 139 15.44 -10.59 -1.12
CA PHE A 139 15.28 -11.19 0.20
C PHE A 139 15.94 -12.57 0.34
N LEU A 140 16.10 -13.33 -0.75
CA LEU A 140 16.92 -14.55 -0.74
C LEU A 140 18.41 -14.22 -0.63
N ASN A 141 18.89 -13.21 -1.35
CA ASN A 141 20.29 -12.78 -1.24
C ASN A 141 20.61 -12.31 0.19
N LEU A 142 19.70 -11.62 0.88
CA LEU A 142 19.91 -11.22 2.27
C LEU A 142 20.08 -12.40 3.26
N LEU A 143 19.71 -13.61 2.86
CA LEU A 143 19.95 -14.84 3.65
C LEU A 143 21.29 -15.49 3.30
N ASP A 144 21.92 -15.08 2.20
CA ASP A 144 23.23 -15.55 1.77
C ASP A 144 24.33 -14.76 2.51
N PRO A 145 25.13 -15.42 3.36
CA PRO A 145 26.22 -14.77 4.11
C PRO A 145 27.31 -14.19 3.20
N ASP A 146 27.42 -14.63 1.96
CA ASP A 146 28.40 -14.14 0.98
C ASP A 146 27.87 -12.94 0.16
N SER A 147 26.62 -12.53 0.38
CA SER A 147 26.01 -11.41 -0.34
C SER A 147 26.54 -10.05 0.13
N LYS A 148 26.95 -9.21 -0.82
CA LYS A 148 27.30 -7.81 -0.52
C LYS A 148 26.02 -7.03 -0.24
N ILE A 149 25.85 -6.52 0.99
CA ILE A 149 24.76 -5.63 1.37
C ILE A 149 24.82 -4.38 0.47
N LYS A 150 23.93 -4.31 -0.53
CA LYS A 150 23.73 -3.06 -1.28
C LYS A 150 23.02 -2.08 -0.35
N GLN A 151 23.64 -0.93 -0.09
CA GLN A 151 22.98 0.15 0.62
C GLN A 151 21.65 0.47 -0.08
N ARG A 152 20.54 0.33 0.66
CA ARG A 152 19.17 0.49 0.17
C ARG A 152 19.01 1.90 -0.38
N SER A 153 19.01 2.02 -1.70
CA SER A 153 18.86 3.29 -2.40
C SER A 153 17.37 3.62 -2.57
N LYS A 154 17.03 4.92 -2.47
CA LYS A 154 15.68 5.49 -2.64
C LYS A 154 14.89 4.89 -3.82
N PRO A 155 13.54 4.85 -3.74
CA PRO A 155 12.71 4.14 -4.71
C PRO A 155 13.01 4.61 -6.14
N HIS A 156 13.49 3.68 -6.97
CA HIS A 156 13.51 3.86 -8.41
C HIS A 156 12.08 3.69 -8.91
N ILE A 157 11.36 4.81 -9.04
CA ILE A 157 10.16 4.84 -9.86
C ILE A 157 10.61 4.59 -11.29
N ARG A 158 10.29 3.41 -11.82
CA ARG A 158 10.08 3.22 -13.25
C ARG A 158 9.32 1.92 -13.48
N TYR A 159 8.02 2.03 -13.74
CA TYR A 159 7.46 1.36 -14.91
C TYR A 159 6.49 2.31 -15.59
N LYS A 160 6.61 2.34 -16.93
CA LYS A 160 5.90 3.21 -17.87
C LYS A 160 4.40 3.00 -17.85
#